data_AF-A0A8J3ZX67-F1
#
_entry.id   AF-A0A8J3ZX67-F1
#
_cell.length_a   1.000
_cell.length_b   1.000
_cell.length_c   1.000
_cell.angle_alpha   90.00
_cell.angle_beta   90.00
_cell.angle_gamma   90.00
#
_symmetry.space_group_name_H-M   'P 1'
#
loop_
_entity.id
_entity.type
_entity.pdbx_description
1 polymer ?
#
loop_
_entity_poly.entity_id
_entity_poly.type
_entity_poly.pdbx_seq_one_letter_code
_entity_poly.pdbx_strand_id
1 'polypeptide(L)'
;MNIYRIDEHHVLHRCPIDEQPHVIDIRRTIVHVTDTGPCLTPVTIGHDTGTTSTVACGRHEPHERQCDNCRTVITTGTITTSYLLGITRPTPATETVATSGLAPDPCPVCGEPLAAVLAARGRHLGCHRSSRRTRPERDAA
;
A
#
# COMPACT_ATOMS: atom_id res chain seq x y z
N MET A 1 4.73 17.91 -12.89
CA MET A 1 3.75 17.06 -12.18
C MET A 1 3.01 16.29 -13.25
N ASN A 2 2.26 15.24 -12.91
CA ASN A 2 1.66 14.37 -13.92
C ASN A 2 0.15 14.23 -13.69
N ILE A 3 -0.60 14.11 -14.78
CA ILE A 3 -1.97 13.60 -14.77
C ILE A 3 -1.89 12.11 -15.02
N TYR A 4 -2.46 11.32 -14.12
CA TYR A 4 -2.54 9.88 -14.24
C TYR A 4 -3.95 9.49 -14.67
N ARG A 5 -4.04 8.68 -15.72
CA ARG A 5 -5.24 7.91 -16.00
C ARG A 5 -5.01 6.50 -15.47
N ILE A 6 -5.91 6.04 -14.62
CA ILE A 6 -5.88 4.70 -14.04
C ILE A 6 -7.11 3.92 -14.46
N ASP A 7 -6.92 2.63 -14.73
CA ASP A 7 -8.03 1.69 -14.79
C ASP A 7 -8.07 0.91 -13.48
N GLU A 8 -9.28 0.60 -13.02
CA GLU A 8 -9.52 -0.16 -11.80
C GLU A 8 -10.14 -1.52 -12.11
N HIS A 9 -9.70 -2.54 -11.39
CA HIS A 9 -10.32 -3.85 -11.38
C HIS A 9 -10.77 -4.18 -9.96
N HIS A 10 -12.09 -4.23 -9.77
CA HIS A 10 -12.74 -4.51 -8.50
C HIS A 10 -13.03 -6.01 -8.40
N VAL A 11 -12.56 -6.63 -7.32
CA VAL A 11 -12.94 -8.00 -6.97
C VAL A 11 -14.02 -7.93 -5.91
N LEU A 12 -15.19 -8.48 -6.21
CA LEU A 12 -16.34 -8.49 -5.32
C LEU A 12 -16.54 -9.88 -4.75
N HIS A 13 -16.98 -9.93 -3.51
CA HIS A 13 -17.49 -11.14 -2.87
C HIS A 13 -18.82 -10.86 -2.16
N ARG A 14 -19.50 -11.94 -1.79
CA ARG A 14 -20.58 -11.91 -0.81
C ARG A 14 -20.08 -12.66 0.42
N CYS A 15 -20.26 -12.09 1.61
CA CYS A 15 -19.90 -12.77 2.84
C CYS A 15 -21.16 -13.28 3.53
N PRO A 16 -21.08 -14.27 4.43
CA PRO A 16 -22.27 -14.78 5.14
C PRO A 16 -22.95 -13.74 6.04
N ILE A 17 -22.22 -12.68 6.41
CA ILE A 17 -22.72 -11.60 7.28
C ILE A 17 -23.42 -10.51 6.46
N ASP A 18 -23.02 -10.32 5.21
CA ASP A 18 -23.61 -9.39 4.26
C ASP A 18 -23.72 -10.03 2.88
N GLU A 19 -24.97 -10.37 2.53
CA GLU A 19 -25.32 -11.01 1.27
C GLU A 19 -25.18 -10.07 0.06
N GLN A 20 -25.01 -8.76 0.28
CA GLN A 20 -24.77 -7.82 -0.80
C GLN A 20 -23.32 -7.94 -1.31
N PRO A 21 -23.12 -7.98 -2.65
CA PRO A 21 -21.78 -7.94 -3.21
C PRO A 21 -21.02 -6.69 -2.78
N HIS A 22 -19.84 -6.87 -2.22
CA HIS A 22 -18.95 -5.79 -1.83
C HIS A 22 -17.50 -6.09 -2.18
N VAL A 23 -16.75 -5.01 -2.42
CA VAL A 23 -15.38 -5.04 -2.89
C VAL A 23 -14.44 -5.55 -1.80
N ILE A 24 -13.59 -6.52 -2.13
CA ILE A 24 -12.51 -7.01 -1.26
C ILE A 24 -11.12 -6.58 -1.70
N ASP A 25 -10.97 -6.34 -3.01
CA ASP A 25 -9.71 -5.96 -3.61
C ASP A 25 -9.98 -4.97 -4.75
N ILE A 26 -9.15 -3.93 -4.83
CA ILE A 26 -9.15 -2.97 -5.93
C ILE A 26 -7.73 -2.93 -6.47
N ARG A 27 -7.54 -3.50 -7.66
CA ARG A 27 -6.28 -3.42 -8.38
C ARG A 27 -6.33 -2.22 -9.31
N ARG A 28 -5.27 -1.41 -9.30
CA ARG A 28 -5.16 -0.20 -10.11
C ARG A 28 -4.00 -0.35 -11.07
N THR A 29 -4.24 0.00 -12.32
CA THR A 29 -3.20 0.02 -13.36
C THR A 29 -3.12 1.42 -13.94
N ILE A 30 -1.92 1.99 -13.99
CA ILE A 30 -1.70 3.26 -14.70
C ILE A 30 -1.74 2.96 -16.19
N VAL A 31 -2.74 3.50 -16.89
CA VAL A 31 -2.92 3.28 -18.33
C VAL A 31 -2.39 4.43 -19.16
N HIS A 32 -2.30 5.63 -18.58
CA HIS A 32 -1.70 6.77 -19.25
C HIS A 32 -1.14 7.77 -18.23
N VAL A 33 -0.04 8.42 -18.63
CA VAL A 33 0.59 9.52 -17.89
C VAL A 33 0.74 10.70 -18.84
N THR A 34 0.16 11.84 -18.47
CA THR A 34 0.33 13.10 -19.21
C THR A 34 1.20 14.04 -18.39
N ASP A 35 2.30 14.49 -18.99
CA ASP A 35 3.12 15.54 -18.40
C ASP A 35 2.43 16.88 -18.54
N THR A 36 2.28 17.60 -17.44
CA THR A 36 1.58 18.90 -17.42
C THR A 36 2.46 20.08 -17.80
N GLY A 37 3.76 19.87 -18.00
CA GLY A 37 4.71 20.95 -18.30
C GLY A 37 5.13 21.78 -17.07
N PRO A 38 5.67 23.00 -17.27
CA PRO A 38 6.24 23.81 -16.21
C PRO A 38 5.18 24.43 -15.30
N CYS A 39 5.56 24.82 -14.09
CA CYS A 39 4.68 25.49 -13.14
C CYS A 39 4.13 26.81 -13.71
N LEU A 40 2.82 27.02 -13.64
CA LEU A 40 2.15 28.24 -14.10
C LEU A 40 2.19 29.38 -13.06
N THR A 41 2.30 29.03 -11.78
CA THR A 41 2.31 30.00 -10.66
C THR A 41 3.50 29.75 -9.72
N PRO A 42 4.75 29.90 -10.18
CA PRO A 42 5.90 29.70 -9.31
C PRO A 42 5.87 30.68 -8.13
N VAL A 43 6.32 30.23 -6.96
CA VAL A 43 6.35 31.03 -5.74
C VAL A 43 7.79 31.39 -5.38
N THR A 44 7.97 32.61 -4.89
CA THR A 44 9.26 33.08 -4.38
C THR A 44 9.32 32.85 -2.89
N ILE A 45 10.30 32.07 -2.46
CA ILE A 45 10.57 31.82 -1.03
C ILE A 45 11.83 32.59 -0.61
N GLY A 46 11.77 33.18 0.58
CA GLY A 46 12.95 33.75 1.24
C GLY A 46 13.66 32.70 2.06
N HIS A 47 14.99 32.81 2.14
CA HIS A 47 15.85 32.01 3.00
C HIS A 47 16.39 32.86 4.14
N ASP A 48 16.75 32.23 5.26
CA ASP A 48 17.29 32.92 6.44
C ASP A 48 18.60 33.66 6.16
N THR A 49 19.31 33.28 5.08
CA THR A 49 20.52 33.92 4.57
C THR A 49 20.25 35.23 3.82
N GLY A 50 19.00 35.67 3.71
CA GLY A 50 18.59 36.86 2.95
C GLY A 50 18.51 36.65 1.44
N THR A 51 18.79 35.44 0.94
CA THR A 51 18.60 35.08 -0.47
C THR A 51 17.17 34.67 -0.75
N THR A 52 16.71 34.82 -1.98
CA THR A 52 15.41 34.30 -2.43
C THR A 52 15.60 33.23 -3.51
N SER A 53 14.66 32.31 -3.61
CA SER A 53 14.61 31.35 -4.71
C SER A 53 13.19 31.19 -5.22
N THR A 54 13.05 31.00 -6.53
CA THR A 54 11.78 30.69 -7.17
C THR A 54 11.62 29.18 -7.27
N VAL A 55 10.51 28.66 -6.75
CA VAL A 55 10.18 27.23 -6.78
C VAL A 55 8.81 27.02 -7.40
N ALA A 56 8.58 25.85 -8.00
CA ALA A 56 7.26 25.46 -8.47
C ALA A 56 6.28 25.41 -7.28
N CYS A 57 5.06 25.95 -7.43
CA CYS A 57 4.09 25.98 -6.32
C CYS A 57 3.75 24.59 -5.78
N GLY A 58 3.81 23.54 -6.58
CA GLY A 58 3.60 22.15 -6.13
C GLY A 58 4.59 21.67 -5.05
N ARG A 59 5.72 22.38 -4.87
CA ARG A 59 6.72 22.08 -3.83
C ARG A 59 6.51 22.85 -2.53
N HIS A 60 5.61 23.84 -2.51
CA HIS A 60 5.43 24.76 -1.39
C HIS A 60 3.97 24.90 -0.95
N GLU A 61 3.06 25.07 -1.91
CA GLU A 61 1.66 25.31 -1.64
C GLU A 61 0.89 24.01 -1.35
N PRO A 62 -0.13 24.06 -0.47
CA PRO A 62 -1.06 22.95 -0.30
C PRO A 62 -1.85 22.70 -1.59
N HIS A 63 -2.34 21.48 -1.77
CA HIS A 63 -2.97 20.99 -2.99
C HIS A 63 -4.05 21.93 -3.57
N GLU A 64 -4.89 22.50 -2.71
CA GLU A 64 -5.98 23.44 -3.05
C GLU A 64 -5.48 24.74 -3.71
N ARG A 65 -4.24 25.14 -3.42
CA ARG A 65 -3.60 26.37 -3.92
C ARG A 65 -2.56 26.13 -5.02
N GLN A 66 -2.31 24.88 -5.39
CA GLN A 66 -1.43 24.53 -6.51
C GLN A 66 -2.09 24.85 -7.85
N CYS A 67 -1.32 25.36 -8.82
CA CYS A 67 -1.79 25.48 -10.20
C CYS A 67 -2.02 24.12 -10.86
N ASP A 68 -2.75 24.11 -11.97
CA ASP A 68 -3.07 22.88 -12.71
C ASP A 68 -1.84 22.09 -13.16
N ASN A 69 -0.72 22.77 -13.47
CA ASN A 69 0.51 22.07 -13.86
C ASN A 69 1.27 21.47 -12.67
N CYS A 70 1.05 21.97 -11.46
CA CYS A 70 1.69 21.47 -10.25
C CYS A 70 0.79 20.52 -9.47
N ARG A 71 -0.51 20.49 -9.75
CA ARG A 71 -1.47 19.62 -9.09
C ARG A 71 -1.40 18.23 -9.70
N THR A 72 -1.33 17.19 -8.87
CA THR A 72 -1.48 15.82 -9.35
C THR A 72 -2.96 15.53 -9.54
N VAL A 73 -3.35 15.12 -10.74
CA VAL A 73 -4.73 14.72 -11.05
C VAL A 73 -4.73 13.23 -11.34
N ILE A 74 -5.61 12.49 -10.68
CA ILE A 74 -5.86 11.08 -10.97
C ILE A 74 -7.27 10.98 -11.54
N THR A 75 -7.37 10.42 -12.75
CA THR A 75 -8.63 10.16 -13.43
C THR A 75 -8.83 8.67 -13.57
N THR A 76 -10.00 8.18 -13.17
CA THR A 76 -10.37 6.79 -13.37
C THR A 76 -10.99 6.64 -14.75
N GLY A 77 -10.41 5.74 -15.55
CA GLY A 77 -10.91 5.35 -16.87
C GLY A 77 -11.91 4.21 -16.73
N THR A 78 -11.48 3.02 -17.13
CA THR A 78 -12.32 1.83 -17.11
C THR A 78 -12.36 1.22 -15.71
N ILE A 79 -13.55 0.84 -15.26
CA ILE A 79 -13.74 0.01 -14.07
C ILE A 79 -14.25 -1.35 -14.54
N THR A 80 -13.48 -2.38 -14.23
CA THR A 80 -13.84 -3.78 -14.48
C THR A 80 -14.14 -4.47 -13.17
N THR A 81 -15.04 -5.45 -13.21
CA THR A 81 -15.52 -6.14 -12.01
C THR A 81 -15.47 -7.64 -12.21
N SER A 82 -14.90 -8.36 -11.25
CA SER A 82 -14.98 -9.82 -11.16
C SER A 82 -15.62 -10.26 -9.84
N TYR A 83 -16.37 -11.35 -9.90
CA TYR A 83 -16.99 -11.96 -8.73
C TYR A 83 -16.23 -13.22 -8.33
N LEU A 84 -15.86 -13.31 -7.06
CA LEU A 84 -15.43 -14.59 -6.48
C LEU A 84 -16.67 -15.46 -6.25
N LEU A 85 -16.92 -16.39 -7.18
CA LEU A 85 -17.96 -17.40 -7.08
C LEU A 85 -17.48 -18.53 -6.18
N GLY A 86 -17.71 -18.39 -4.87
CA GLY A 86 -17.53 -19.49 -3.91
C GLY A 86 -16.78 -19.08 -2.64
N ILE A 87 -17.09 -19.78 -1.56
CA ILE A 87 -16.52 -19.64 -0.20
C ILE A 87 -15.05 -20.12 -0.15
N THR A 88 -14.36 -20.15 -1.29
CA THR A 88 -12.93 -20.35 -1.33
C THR A 88 -12.31 -18.96 -1.23
N ARG A 89 -11.74 -18.66 -0.06
CA ARG A 89 -10.76 -17.57 0.07
C ARG A 89 -9.92 -17.60 -1.20
N PRO A 90 -9.82 -16.50 -1.98
CA PRO A 90 -8.95 -16.49 -3.13
C PRO A 90 -7.58 -16.91 -2.60
N THR A 91 -7.12 -18.10 -3.01
CA THR A 91 -5.71 -18.39 -2.97
C THR A 91 -5.10 -17.23 -3.73
N PRO A 92 -4.27 -16.38 -3.10
CA PRO A 92 -3.61 -15.33 -3.86
C PRO A 92 -2.99 -16.05 -5.05
N ALA A 93 -3.42 -15.65 -6.26
CA ALA A 93 -2.78 -16.10 -7.48
C ALA A 93 -1.30 -16.05 -7.18
N THR A 94 -0.61 -17.18 -7.36
CA THR A 94 0.81 -17.34 -7.09
C THR A 94 1.56 -16.36 -7.98
N GLU A 95 1.57 -15.11 -7.57
CA GLU A 95 2.65 -14.19 -7.78
C GLU A 95 3.83 -14.94 -7.21
N THR A 96 4.78 -15.28 -8.08
CA THR A 96 6.08 -15.81 -7.72
C THR A 96 6.65 -14.92 -6.63
N VAL A 97 6.41 -15.31 -5.38
CA VAL A 97 6.97 -14.68 -4.19
C VAL A 97 8.46 -14.84 -4.36
N ALA A 98 9.13 -13.71 -4.55
CA ALA A 98 10.57 -13.63 -4.49
C ALA A 98 11.05 -14.47 -3.29
N THR A 99 11.91 -15.44 -3.55
CA THR A 99 12.50 -16.31 -2.53
C THR A 99 13.46 -15.48 -1.68
N SER A 100 12.93 -14.65 -0.80
CA SER A 100 13.63 -14.01 0.31
C SER A 100 12.60 -13.26 1.15
N GLY A 101 12.18 -13.83 2.28
CA GLY A 101 11.28 -13.09 3.16
C GLY A 101 10.72 -13.86 4.34
N LEU A 102 10.67 -15.20 4.30
CA LEU A 102 10.18 -16.02 5.40
C LEU A 102 11.33 -16.67 6.18
N ALA A 103 11.18 -16.73 7.49
CA ALA A 103 12.08 -17.48 8.36
C ALA A 103 11.92 -18.99 8.09
N PRO A 104 12.98 -19.80 8.32
CA PRO A 104 12.91 -21.24 8.12
C PRO A 104 11.89 -21.89 9.07
N ASP A 105 11.77 -21.35 10.29
CA ASP A 105 10.85 -21.85 11.31
C ASP A 105 9.65 -20.90 11.49
N PRO A 106 8.43 -21.45 11.63
CA PRO A 106 7.24 -20.65 11.93
C PRO A 106 7.26 -20.11 13.36
N CYS A 107 6.32 -19.23 13.68
CA CYS A 107 6.17 -18.69 15.02
C CYS A 107 5.92 -19.81 16.03
N PRO A 108 6.74 -19.97 17.09
CA PRO A 108 6.58 -21.07 18.05
C PRO A 108 5.34 -20.92 18.95
N VAL A 109 4.63 -19.78 18.87
CA VAL A 109 3.44 -19.51 19.69
C VAL A 109 2.14 -19.86 18.96
N CYS A 110 2.05 -19.57 17.67
CA CYS A 110 0.82 -19.74 16.90
C CYS A 110 0.98 -20.58 15.62
N GLY A 111 2.21 -20.96 15.25
CA GLY A 111 2.49 -21.73 14.02
C GLY A 111 2.47 -20.91 12.73
N GLU A 112 2.18 -19.61 12.79
CA GLU A 112 2.11 -18.76 11.59
C GLU A 112 3.50 -18.40 11.02
N PRO A 113 3.63 -18.21 9.69
CA PRO A 113 4.91 -17.88 9.06
C PRO A 113 5.51 -16.58 9.58
N LEU A 114 6.80 -16.62 9.94
CA LEU A 114 7.55 -15.44 10.36
C LEU A 114 8.25 -14.79 9.17
N ALA A 115 8.27 -13.47 9.13
CA ALA A 115 9.21 -12.77 8.24
C ALA A 115 10.65 -13.02 8.74
N ALA A 116 11.60 -13.30 7.84
CA ALA A 116 13.00 -13.59 8.18
C ALA A 116 13.65 -12.48 9.03
N VAL A 117 13.32 -11.22 8.74
CA VAL A 117 13.78 -10.04 9.51
C VAL A 117 13.25 -10.01 10.95
N LEU A 118 12.23 -10.81 11.27
CA LEU A 118 11.64 -10.93 12.60
C LEU A 118 11.93 -12.27 13.28
N ALA A 119 12.67 -13.18 12.63
CA ALA A 119 13.00 -14.51 13.16
C ALA A 119 13.66 -14.42 14.55
N ALA A 120 14.64 -13.52 14.71
CA ALA A 120 15.34 -13.30 15.97
C ALA A 120 14.41 -12.81 17.12
N ARG A 121 13.24 -12.27 16.79
CA ARG A 121 12.23 -11.81 17.77
C ARG A 121 11.17 -12.86 18.07
N GLY A 122 11.10 -13.94 17.28
CA GLY A 122 10.15 -15.04 17.46
C GLY A 122 8.68 -14.63 17.41
N ARG A 123 8.34 -13.54 16.70
CA ARG A 123 6.97 -12.97 16.61
C ARG A 123 6.73 -12.31 15.24
N HIS A 124 5.55 -12.51 14.65
CA HIS A 124 5.12 -11.83 13.41
C HIS A 124 4.47 -10.46 13.73
N LEU A 125 4.36 -9.57 12.72
CA LEU A 125 3.83 -8.20 12.87
C LEU A 125 2.40 -8.13 13.44
N GLY A 126 1.62 -9.21 13.29
CA GLY A 126 0.25 -9.32 13.81
C GLY A 126 0.11 -10.04 15.15
N CYS A 127 1.21 -10.43 15.81
CA CYS A 127 1.14 -11.18 17.06
C CYS A 127 0.63 -10.27 18.21
N HIS A 128 -0.60 -10.50 18.67
CA HIS A 128 -1.24 -9.72 19.74
C HIS A 128 -0.41 -9.81 21.04
N ARG A 129 -0.19 -8.66 21.72
CA ARG A 129 0.70 -8.52 22.89
C ARG A 129 0.30 -9.33 24.13
N SER A 130 -0.86 -9.98 24.14
CA SER A 130 -1.39 -10.72 25.29
C SER A 130 -0.73 -12.09 25.55
N SER A 131 0.02 -12.65 24.60
CA SER A 131 0.84 -13.85 24.84
C SER A 131 2.18 -13.50 25.49
N ARG A 132 2.14 -13.09 26.76
CA ARG A 132 3.33 -13.11 27.63
C ARG A 132 3.62 -14.57 27.98
N ARG A 133 4.79 -15.01 27.55
CA ARG A 133 5.59 -16.20 27.92
C ARG A 133 5.00 -17.07 29.05
N THR A 134 4.77 -18.35 28.75
CA THR A 134 5.51 -19.38 29.48
C THR A 134 6.77 -19.68 28.67
N ARG A 135 7.92 -19.52 29.31
CA ARG A 135 9.23 -19.88 28.76
C ARG A 135 9.27 -21.42 28.75
N PRO A 136 9.52 -22.10 27.61
CA PRO A 136 9.82 -23.52 27.68
C PRO A 136 11.13 -23.65 28.47
N GLU A 137 11.08 -24.45 29.53
CA GLU A 137 12.28 -24.91 30.22
C GLU A 137 13.17 -25.56 29.17
N ARG A 138 14.43 -25.11 29.10
CA ARG A 138 15.43 -25.82 28.34
C ARG A 138 15.68 -27.10 29.13
N ASP A 139 15.35 -28.23 28.54
CA ASP A 139 15.86 -29.52 28.96
C ASP A 139 17.38 -29.40 29.13
N ALA A 140 17.81 -29.49 30.38
CA ALA A 140 19.19 -29.58 30.77
C ALA A 140 19.45 -31.04 31.16
N ALA A 141 20.30 -31.67 30.35
CA ALA A 141 20.98 -32.96 30.55
C ALA A 141 20.11 -34.23 30.50
#